data_AF-A0A850B918-F1
#
_entry.id   AF-A0A850B918-F1
#
_cell.length_a   1.000
_cell.length_b   1.000
_cell.length_c   1.000
_cell.angle_alpha   90.00
_cell.angle_beta   90.00
_cell.angle_gamma   90.00
#
_symmetry.space_group_name_H-M   'P 1'
#
loop_
_entity.id
_entity.type
_entity.pdbx_description
1 polymer ?
#
loop_
_entity_poly.entity_id
_entity_poly.type
_entity_poly.pdbx_seq_one_letter_code
_entity_poly.pdbx_strand_id
1 'polypeptide(L)'
;MSGPAGFPSPGPGPITIVHHHICQHQVEIEIWPPVAEAYFRDARYVDPINTQVRFQATVLNAENAAVSFQVRSLSGGAGLGTIDEAGLYKAPPKGLIPSGTTELIVATPAADPMRRAIAMLTLVGEGPAPSPEPRIELVPKLAHVYYMSNAADGQHNEYIGMAAKEQVYRARIRNAESDRVTWLFNGSTPTDATDAPSYIYRPATSGSDTVITVEVRLVEDPSVYDRGILHVVNYRWPGIIEEE
;
A
#
# COMPACT_ATOMS: atom_id res chain seq x y z
N MET A 1 88.07 -57.12 -48.73
CA MET A 1 87.62 -56.27 -49.84
C MET A 1 86.39 -55.49 -49.36
N SER A 2 86.40 -54.19 -49.64
CA SER A 2 85.63 -53.13 -48.97
C SER A 2 84.12 -53.08 -49.25
N GLY A 3 83.36 -52.60 -48.25
CA GLY A 3 82.10 -51.84 -48.40
C GLY A 3 80.84 -52.45 -47.74
N PRO A 4 79.80 -51.66 -47.40
CA PRO A 4 79.58 -50.25 -47.72
C PRO A 4 79.33 -49.30 -46.51
N ALA A 5 79.37 -48.01 -46.83
CA ALA A 5 79.28 -46.86 -45.95
C ALA A 5 77.91 -46.68 -45.27
N GLY A 6 77.92 -46.20 -44.02
CA GLY A 6 76.72 -45.80 -43.29
C GLY A 6 76.12 -44.51 -43.88
N PHE A 7 74.81 -44.52 -44.11
CA PHE A 7 74.02 -43.33 -44.42
C PHE A 7 73.72 -42.56 -43.12
N PRO A 8 74.04 -41.26 -43.02
CA PRO A 8 73.54 -40.46 -41.90
C PRO A 8 72.05 -40.12 -42.13
N SER A 9 71.24 -40.34 -41.09
CA SER A 9 69.84 -39.94 -41.05
C SER A 9 69.73 -38.40 -41.06
N PRO A 10 68.86 -37.79 -41.88
CA PRO A 10 68.65 -36.35 -41.84
C PRO A 10 67.89 -35.99 -40.55
N GLY A 11 68.52 -35.19 -39.69
CA GLY A 11 67.86 -34.64 -38.50
C GLY A 11 66.68 -33.75 -38.89
N PRO A 12 65.63 -33.66 -38.05
CA PRO A 12 64.49 -32.78 -38.33
C PRO A 12 64.97 -31.32 -38.40
N GLY A 13 64.67 -30.64 -39.50
CA GLY A 13 64.92 -29.22 -39.65
C GLY A 13 64.16 -28.39 -38.59
N PRO A 14 64.58 -27.15 -38.31
CA PRO A 14 63.97 -26.33 -37.28
C PRO A 14 62.49 -26.05 -37.62
N ILE A 15 61.59 -26.43 -36.70
CA ILE A 15 60.17 -26.08 -36.78
C ILE A 15 60.06 -24.59 -36.48
N THR A 16 59.70 -23.78 -37.47
CA THR A 16 59.36 -22.38 -37.24
C THR A 16 57.90 -22.29 -36.82
N ILE A 17 57.66 -22.05 -35.53
CA ILE A 17 56.33 -21.73 -35.01
C ILE A 17 56.10 -20.24 -35.25
N VAL A 18 55.31 -19.90 -36.27
CA VAL A 18 54.87 -18.52 -36.51
C VAL A 18 53.68 -18.25 -35.60
N HIS A 19 53.87 -17.45 -34.54
CA HIS A 19 52.77 -16.96 -33.73
C HIS A 19 52.16 -15.75 -34.42
N HIS A 20 51.03 -15.93 -35.10
CA HIS A 20 50.24 -14.81 -35.61
C HIS A 20 49.54 -14.14 -34.41
N HIS A 21 50.20 -13.17 -33.77
CA HIS A 21 49.51 -12.23 -32.89
C HIS A 21 48.73 -11.25 -33.75
N ILE A 22 47.46 -11.55 -33.97
CA ILE A 22 46.52 -10.54 -34.44
C ILE A 22 46.19 -9.68 -33.23
N CYS A 23 46.61 -8.41 -33.23
CA CYS A 23 46.13 -7.42 -32.26
C CYS A 23 44.64 -7.17 -32.51
N GLN A 24 43.76 -8.07 -32.07
CA GLN A 24 42.33 -7.78 -31.99
C GLN A 24 42.11 -7.02 -30.69
N HIS A 25 41.67 -5.76 -30.79
CA HIS A 25 41.21 -5.00 -29.63
C HIS A 25 40.10 -5.81 -28.96
N GLN A 26 40.20 -6.02 -27.64
CA GLN A 26 39.19 -6.76 -26.90
C GLN A 26 37.87 -5.96 -26.92
N VAL A 27 36.75 -6.69 -27.04
CA VAL A 27 35.42 -6.09 -26.90
C VAL A 27 35.34 -5.42 -25.54
N GLU A 28 34.96 -4.15 -25.54
CA GLU A 28 34.75 -3.34 -24.35
C GLU A 28 33.32 -2.81 -24.36
N ILE A 29 32.73 -2.65 -23.18
CA ILE A 29 31.37 -2.16 -23.03
C ILE A 29 31.33 -1.17 -21.88
N GLU A 30 30.67 -0.05 -22.11
CA GLU A 30 30.41 0.99 -21.11
C GLU A 30 28.90 1.22 -21.00
N ILE A 31 28.41 1.57 -19.81
CA ILE A 31 27.01 1.86 -19.54
C ILE A 31 26.87 3.24 -18.88
N TRP A 32 25.92 4.03 -19.38
CA TRP A 32 25.59 5.36 -18.87
C TRP A 32 24.09 5.48 -18.54
N PRO A 33 23.73 6.14 -17.43
CA PRO A 33 24.61 6.57 -16.35
C PRO A 33 25.16 5.38 -15.54
N PRO A 34 26.36 5.47 -14.94
CA PRO A 34 26.93 4.40 -14.10
C PRO A 34 26.24 4.31 -12.73
N VAL A 35 25.62 5.41 -12.27
CA VAL A 35 24.80 5.47 -11.07
C VAL A 35 23.55 6.27 -11.38
N ALA A 36 22.39 5.76 -10.98
CA ALA A 36 21.10 6.43 -11.13
C ALA A 36 20.24 6.26 -9.88
N GLU A 37 19.25 7.14 -9.75
CA GLU A 37 18.20 7.07 -8.76
C GLU A 37 16.85 7.04 -9.48
N ALA A 38 15.93 6.21 -9.00
CA ALA A 38 14.55 6.18 -9.46
C ALA A 38 13.60 6.03 -8.26
N TYR A 39 12.39 6.54 -8.41
CA TYR A 39 11.34 6.36 -7.42
C TYR A 39 10.52 5.11 -7.72
N PHE A 40 9.99 4.46 -6.67
CA PHE A 40 8.98 3.41 -6.85
C PHE A 40 7.80 3.94 -7.68
N ARG A 41 7.22 3.10 -8.55
CA ARG A 41 6.20 3.54 -9.52
C ARG A 41 4.89 4.03 -8.89
N ASP A 42 4.64 3.61 -7.64
CA ASP A 42 3.47 3.97 -6.83
C ASP A 42 3.81 5.02 -5.76
N ALA A 43 4.97 5.69 -5.87
CA ALA A 43 5.38 6.72 -4.94
C ALA A 43 4.40 7.91 -4.95
N ARG A 44 3.96 8.28 -3.75
CA ARG A 44 3.14 9.48 -3.54
C ARG A 44 3.89 10.73 -3.99
N TYR A 45 3.19 11.59 -4.75
CA TYR A 45 3.67 12.92 -5.18
C TYR A 45 4.89 12.94 -6.12
N VAL A 46 5.19 11.83 -6.80
CA VAL A 46 6.30 11.75 -7.76
C VAL A 46 5.78 11.82 -9.20
N ASP A 47 6.48 12.56 -10.05
CA ASP A 47 6.22 12.56 -11.49
C ASP A 47 6.57 11.19 -12.09
N PRO A 48 5.67 10.57 -12.90
CA PRO A 48 5.93 9.31 -13.57
C PRO A 48 7.28 9.20 -14.29
N ILE A 49 7.86 10.30 -14.79
CA ILE A 49 9.17 10.27 -15.45
C ILE A 49 10.31 9.88 -14.50
N ASN A 50 10.21 10.23 -13.21
CA ASN A 50 11.20 9.91 -12.19
C ASN A 50 11.11 8.46 -11.70
N THR A 51 10.14 7.70 -12.21
CA THR A 51 9.99 6.25 -11.94
C THR A 51 10.67 5.39 -13.01
N GLN A 52 11.29 6.04 -13.99
CA GLN A 52 11.94 5.40 -15.12
C GLN A 52 13.33 6.01 -15.34
N VAL A 53 14.28 5.19 -15.78
CA VAL A 53 15.64 5.65 -16.08
C VAL A 53 16.06 5.06 -17.41
N ARG A 54 16.63 5.88 -18.29
CA ARG A 54 17.22 5.43 -19.54
C ARG A 54 18.68 5.08 -19.30
N PHE A 55 19.04 3.84 -19.57
CA PHE A 55 20.42 3.39 -19.69
C PHE A 55 20.81 3.27 -21.16
N GLN A 56 22.03 3.68 -21.48
CA GLN A 56 22.64 3.55 -22.78
C GLN A 56 23.93 2.76 -22.62
N ALA A 57 24.14 1.77 -23.47
CA ALA A 57 25.37 0.98 -23.48
C ALA A 57 26.09 1.17 -24.81
N THR A 58 27.40 1.43 -24.74
CA THR A 58 28.26 1.59 -25.91
C THR A 58 29.21 0.41 -25.96
N VAL A 59 29.19 -0.33 -27.08
CA VAL A 59 30.12 -1.43 -27.33
C VAL A 59 31.25 -0.92 -28.22
N LEU A 60 32.48 -1.10 -27.76
CA LEU A 60 33.69 -0.72 -28.47
C LEU A 60 34.39 -1.98 -28.99
N ASN A 61 35.14 -1.82 -30.08
CA ASN A 61 35.97 -2.88 -30.68
C ASN A 61 35.19 -4.15 -31.10
N ALA A 62 33.93 -3.98 -31.51
CA ALA A 62 33.09 -5.05 -32.02
C ALA A 62 32.37 -4.62 -33.30
N GLU A 63 32.19 -5.54 -34.23
CA GLU A 63 31.34 -5.31 -35.42
C GLU A 63 29.85 -5.29 -35.06
N ASN A 64 29.46 -6.09 -34.06
CA ASN A 64 28.09 -6.15 -33.55
C ASN A 64 27.96 -5.34 -32.24
N ALA A 65 27.18 -4.25 -32.30
CA ALA A 65 26.93 -3.37 -31.16
C ALA A 65 25.63 -3.70 -30.39
N ALA A 66 24.97 -4.84 -30.66
CA ALA A 66 23.78 -5.24 -29.93
C ALA A 66 24.11 -5.55 -28.46
N VAL A 67 23.23 -5.10 -27.55
CA VAL A 67 23.38 -5.27 -26.10
C VAL A 67 22.12 -5.88 -25.53
N SER A 68 22.28 -6.82 -24.61
CA SER A 68 21.20 -7.33 -23.77
C SER A 68 21.30 -6.72 -22.37
N PHE A 69 20.15 -6.29 -21.84
CA PHE A 69 20.05 -5.73 -20.50
C PHE A 69 19.39 -6.73 -19.54
N GLN A 70 19.85 -6.74 -18.29
CA GLN A 70 19.24 -7.49 -17.19
C GLN A 70 19.25 -6.66 -15.91
N VAL A 71 18.18 -6.75 -15.12
CA VAL A 71 18.13 -6.21 -13.76
C VAL A 71 18.48 -7.30 -12.76
N ARG A 72 19.39 -7.02 -11.84
CA ARG A 72 19.85 -7.94 -10.80
C ARG A 72 19.74 -7.28 -9.43
N SER A 73 19.48 -8.08 -8.39
CA SER A 73 19.64 -7.62 -7.02
C SER A 73 21.12 -7.60 -6.63
N LEU A 74 21.48 -6.86 -5.56
CA LEU A 74 22.83 -6.92 -4.97
C LEU A 74 23.22 -8.34 -4.50
N SER A 75 22.23 -9.17 -4.17
CA SER A 75 22.45 -10.59 -3.80
C SER A 75 22.65 -11.51 -5.01
N GLY A 76 22.64 -11.00 -6.24
CA GLY A 76 22.84 -11.76 -7.47
C GLY A 76 21.56 -12.41 -8.05
N GLY A 77 20.42 -12.25 -7.38
CA GLY A 77 19.11 -12.69 -7.84
C GLY A 77 18.54 -11.81 -8.96
N ALA A 78 17.30 -12.10 -9.36
CA ALA A 78 16.55 -11.22 -10.26
C ALA A 78 16.25 -9.89 -9.56
N GLY A 79 16.33 -8.78 -10.30
CA GLY A 79 15.82 -7.50 -9.83
C GLY A 79 14.29 -7.49 -9.72
N LEU A 80 13.80 -6.55 -8.92
CA LEU A 80 12.38 -6.24 -8.75
C LEU A 80 11.86 -5.40 -9.93
N GLY A 81 12.70 -4.49 -10.45
CA GLY A 81 12.38 -3.69 -11.62
C GLY A 81 12.47 -4.44 -12.95
N THR A 82 12.04 -3.77 -14.01
CA THR A 82 12.12 -4.31 -15.38
C THR A 82 12.88 -3.36 -16.27
N ILE A 83 13.63 -3.89 -17.25
CA ILE A 83 14.34 -3.11 -18.26
C ILE A 83 14.01 -3.67 -19.64
N ASP A 84 13.72 -2.80 -20.60
CA ASP A 84 13.48 -3.20 -22.00
C ASP A 84 14.78 -3.29 -22.82
N GLU A 85 14.69 -3.80 -24.04
CA GLU A 85 15.83 -3.94 -24.96
C GLU A 85 16.45 -2.59 -25.35
N ALA A 86 15.69 -1.49 -25.24
CA ALA A 86 16.16 -0.13 -25.49
C ALA A 86 16.79 0.51 -24.24
N GLY A 87 16.96 -0.23 -23.16
CA GLY A 87 17.57 0.24 -21.91
C GLY A 87 16.66 1.14 -21.06
N LEU A 88 15.34 1.16 -21.29
CA LEU A 88 14.41 1.86 -20.40
C LEU A 88 14.10 0.99 -19.20
N TYR A 89 14.63 1.36 -18.05
CA TYR A 89 14.26 0.79 -16.78
C TYR A 89 12.93 1.37 -16.29
N LYS A 90 12.07 0.51 -15.73
CA LYS A 90 10.82 0.87 -15.04
C LYS A 90 10.84 0.30 -13.63
N ALA A 91 10.67 1.18 -12.65
CA ALA A 91 10.66 0.82 -11.24
C ALA A 91 9.46 -0.09 -10.88
N PRO A 92 9.62 -1.00 -9.91
CA PRO A 92 8.51 -1.78 -9.36
C PRO A 92 7.59 -0.92 -8.48
N PRO A 93 6.41 -1.42 -8.09
CA PRO A 93 5.68 -0.85 -6.96
C PRO A 93 6.48 -1.11 -5.67
N LYS A 94 6.39 -0.20 -4.70
CA LYS A 94 7.05 -0.41 -3.40
C LYS A 94 6.47 -1.62 -2.68
N GLY A 95 5.15 -1.78 -2.68
CA GLY A 95 4.48 -2.88 -1.99
C GLY A 95 4.91 -2.99 -0.53
N LEU A 96 5.47 -4.16 -0.15
CA LEU A 96 5.95 -4.45 1.22
C LEU A 96 7.44 -4.13 1.44
N ILE A 97 8.11 -3.47 0.50
CA ILE A 97 9.54 -3.13 0.62
C ILE A 97 9.69 -2.04 1.70
N PRO A 98 10.38 -2.30 2.84
CA PRO A 98 10.37 -1.38 3.98
C PRO A 98 11.02 -0.02 3.67
N SER A 99 12.14 -0.02 2.94
CA SER A 99 12.95 1.18 2.67
C SER A 99 13.42 1.23 1.21
N GLY A 100 14.25 2.21 0.87
CA GLY A 100 14.94 2.20 -0.42
C GLY A 100 15.84 0.97 -0.56
N THR A 101 16.07 0.55 -1.81
CA THR A 101 16.88 -0.63 -2.16
C THR A 101 17.72 -0.33 -3.39
N THR A 102 18.81 -1.07 -3.61
CA THR A 102 19.69 -0.89 -4.76
C THR A 102 19.68 -2.11 -5.65
N GLU A 103 19.61 -1.88 -6.95
CA GLU A 103 19.64 -2.86 -8.02
C GLU A 103 20.85 -2.61 -8.93
N LEU A 104 21.24 -3.64 -9.66
CA LEU A 104 22.32 -3.63 -10.64
C LEU A 104 21.73 -3.79 -12.03
N ILE A 105 22.07 -2.89 -12.93
CA ILE A 105 21.76 -3.01 -14.35
C ILE A 105 22.98 -3.59 -15.05
N VAL A 106 22.83 -4.79 -15.59
CA VAL A 106 23.90 -5.51 -16.27
C VAL A 106 23.65 -5.45 -17.77
N ALA A 107 24.55 -4.77 -18.49
CA ALA A 107 24.60 -4.77 -19.94
C ALA A 107 25.62 -5.81 -20.42
N THR A 108 25.20 -6.71 -21.30
CA THR A 108 26.05 -7.76 -21.90
C THR A 108 26.04 -7.61 -23.42
N PRO A 109 27.20 -7.41 -24.09
CA PRO A 109 27.25 -7.26 -25.53
C PRO A 109 27.04 -8.62 -26.21
N ALA A 110 26.36 -8.63 -27.36
CA ALA A 110 26.15 -9.83 -28.16
C ALA A 110 27.46 -10.37 -28.77
N ALA A 111 28.44 -9.49 -28.98
CA ALA A 111 29.74 -9.84 -29.55
C ALA A 111 30.63 -10.66 -28.59
N ASP A 112 30.51 -10.46 -27.27
CA ASP A 112 31.26 -11.22 -26.25
C ASP A 112 30.44 -11.36 -24.95
N PRO A 113 29.76 -12.51 -24.74
CA PRO A 113 28.94 -12.75 -23.55
C PRO A 113 29.71 -12.79 -22.21
N MET A 114 31.05 -12.83 -22.24
CA MET A 114 31.89 -12.79 -21.03
C MET A 114 32.16 -11.35 -20.55
N ARG A 115 31.91 -10.35 -21.40
CA ARG A 115 32.06 -8.92 -21.05
C ARG A 115 30.76 -8.36 -20.51
N ARG A 116 30.86 -7.49 -19.49
CA ARG A 116 29.69 -6.88 -18.85
C ARG A 116 30.02 -5.46 -18.40
N ALA A 117 29.06 -4.56 -18.57
CA ALA A 117 29.04 -3.26 -17.91
C ALA A 117 27.94 -3.28 -16.84
N ILE A 118 28.22 -2.64 -15.70
CA ILE A 118 27.31 -2.64 -14.55
C ILE A 118 27.04 -1.18 -14.16
N ALA A 119 25.76 -0.83 -14.07
CA ALA A 119 25.31 0.42 -13.45
C ALA A 119 24.58 0.12 -12.13
N MET A 120 24.74 1.01 -11.15
CA MET A 120 24.01 0.94 -9.88
C MET A 120 22.76 1.81 -9.97
N LEU A 121 21.62 1.26 -9.56
CA LEU A 121 20.35 1.96 -9.53
C LEU A 121 19.76 1.91 -8.13
N THR A 122 19.58 3.06 -7.50
CA THR A 122 18.94 3.15 -6.18
C THR A 122 17.46 3.48 -6.34
N LEU A 123 16.62 2.62 -5.81
CA LEU A 123 15.19 2.82 -5.67
C LEU A 123 14.90 3.53 -4.35
N VAL A 124 14.22 4.67 -4.46
CA VAL A 124 13.83 5.50 -3.31
C VAL A 124 12.32 5.70 -3.27
N GLY A 125 11.83 6.14 -2.11
CA GLY A 125 10.44 6.52 -1.91
C GLY A 125 9.70 5.68 -0.88
N GLU A 126 8.58 6.25 -0.43
CA GLU A 126 7.73 5.70 0.63
C GLU A 126 6.55 4.90 0.09
N GLY A 127 6.35 4.89 -1.24
CA GLY A 127 5.24 4.19 -1.90
C GLY A 127 3.95 5.00 -1.85
N PRO A 128 2.78 4.35 -1.94
CA PRO A 128 1.51 5.04 -1.95
C PRO A 128 1.22 5.63 -0.57
N ALA A 129 0.33 6.62 -0.52
CA ALA A 129 -0.16 7.11 0.75
C ALA A 129 -0.78 5.94 1.54
N PRO A 130 -0.51 5.82 2.86
CA PRO A 130 -1.18 4.83 3.67
C PRO A 130 -2.69 5.04 3.59
N SER A 131 -3.47 3.96 3.64
CA SER A 131 -4.93 4.07 3.69
C SER A 131 -5.32 4.91 4.91
N PRO A 132 -6.21 5.92 4.75
CA PRO A 132 -6.58 6.77 5.87
C PRO A 132 -7.28 5.95 6.96
N GLU A 133 -7.10 6.34 8.21
CA GLU A 133 -7.69 5.61 9.34
C GLU A 133 -9.23 5.61 9.27
N PRO A 134 -9.87 4.49 9.63
CA PRO A 134 -11.32 4.39 9.74
C PRO A 134 -11.85 5.34 10.82
N ARG A 135 -12.97 6.00 10.54
CA ARG A 135 -13.69 6.84 11.51
C ARG A 135 -15.19 6.63 11.43
N ILE A 136 -15.84 6.81 12.57
CA ILE A 136 -17.29 6.74 12.72
C ILE A 136 -17.79 8.03 13.39
N GLU A 137 -18.91 8.55 12.92
CA GLU A 137 -19.58 9.70 13.50
C GLU A 137 -21.03 9.32 13.84
N LEU A 138 -21.41 9.51 15.10
CA LEU A 138 -22.76 9.29 15.61
C LEU A 138 -23.61 10.54 15.40
N VAL A 139 -24.77 10.37 14.75
CA VAL A 139 -25.74 11.45 14.53
C VAL A 139 -27.14 11.01 14.98
N PRO A 140 -27.87 11.81 15.79
CA PRO A 140 -27.40 13.03 16.47
C PRO A 140 -26.47 12.74 17.65
N LYS A 141 -25.70 13.76 18.08
CA LYS A 141 -24.84 13.70 19.27
C LYS A 141 -25.58 13.90 20.58
N LEU A 142 -26.70 14.62 20.52
CA LEU A 142 -27.60 14.86 21.63
C LEU A 142 -29.03 14.66 21.13
N ALA A 143 -29.81 13.88 21.84
CA ALA A 143 -31.23 13.71 21.59
C ALA A 143 -32.03 13.72 22.89
N HIS A 144 -33.32 14.05 22.76
CA HIS A 144 -34.27 14.00 23.86
C HIS A 144 -35.47 13.18 23.40
N VAL A 145 -35.90 12.24 24.23
CA VAL A 145 -37.05 11.37 23.97
C VAL A 145 -37.90 11.30 25.22
N TYR A 146 -39.22 11.19 25.06
CA TYR A 146 -40.16 11.03 26.16
C TYR A 146 -40.56 9.58 26.38
N TYR A 147 -40.85 9.21 27.62
CA TYR A 147 -41.40 7.89 27.95
C TYR A 147 -42.76 7.65 27.29
N MET A 148 -43.13 6.38 27.10
CA MET A 148 -44.35 6.02 26.39
C MET A 148 -45.61 6.31 27.21
N SER A 149 -45.57 6.02 28.51
CA SER A 149 -46.64 6.23 29.48
C SER A 149 -46.13 6.91 30.75
N ASN A 150 -47.05 7.31 31.62
CA ASN A 150 -46.72 7.84 32.94
C ASN A 150 -46.24 6.70 33.85
N ALA A 151 -45.22 6.97 34.66
CA ALA A 151 -44.72 6.10 35.72
C ALA A 151 -45.27 6.48 37.11
N ALA A 152 -45.65 7.74 37.31
CA ALA A 152 -46.13 8.28 38.58
C ALA A 152 -47.06 9.48 38.37
N ASP A 153 -47.79 9.86 39.42
CA ASP A 153 -48.63 11.05 39.45
C ASP A 153 -47.82 12.33 39.15
N GLY A 154 -48.45 13.27 38.42
CA GLY A 154 -47.80 14.51 37.97
C GLY A 154 -47.01 14.40 36.66
N GLN A 155 -46.94 13.21 36.07
CA GLN A 155 -46.41 13.00 34.72
C GLN A 155 -47.54 12.96 33.69
N HIS A 156 -47.25 13.43 32.47
CA HIS A 156 -48.26 13.68 31.43
C HIS A 156 -47.78 13.26 30.03
N ASN A 157 -47.05 12.16 29.94
CA ASN A 157 -46.49 11.60 28.69
C ASN A 157 -47.55 11.22 27.66
N GLU A 158 -48.81 11.05 28.08
CA GLU A 158 -49.95 10.82 27.19
C GLU A 158 -50.20 11.98 26.21
N TYR A 159 -49.81 13.21 26.55
CA TYR A 159 -49.92 14.38 25.66
C TYR A 159 -48.81 14.46 24.62
N ILE A 160 -47.75 13.65 24.76
CA ILE A 160 -46.62 13.65 23.84
C ILE A 160 -46.90 12.66 22.69
N GLY A 161 -46.79 13.16 21.46
CA GLY A 161 -46.96 12.36 20.25
C GLY A 161 -45.85 11.33 20.04
N MET A 162 -46.15 10.26 19.29
CA MET A 162 -45.23 9.13 19.07
C MET A 162 -43.88 9.52 18.44
N ALA A 163 -43.85 10.55 17.59
CA ALA A 163 -42.61 11.00 16.96
C ALA A 163 -41.56 11.52 17.98
N ALA A 164 -42.00 12.03 19.14
CA ALA A 164 -41.11 12.48 20.21
C ALA A 164 -40.78 11.34 21.21
N LYS A 165 -41.26 10.13 20.94
CA LYS A 165 -41.02 8.90 21.72
C LYS A 165 -40.07 7.94 21.01
N GLU A 166 -39.58 8.31 19.83
CA GLU A 166 -38.60 7.55 19.07
C GLU A 166 -37.44 8.45 18.64
N GLN A 167 -36.23 7.91 18.57
CA GLN A 167 -35.07 8.62 18.02
C GLN A 167 -34.32 7.74 17.04
N VAL A 168 -34.13 8.23 15.81
CA VAL A 168 -33.28 7.57 14.82
C VAL A 168 -31.84 8.02 15.01
N TYR A 169 -30.95 7.06 15.22
CA TYR A 169 -29.51 7.26 15.16
C TYR A 169 -28.94 6.73 13.85
N ARG A 170 -27.91 7.41 13.35
CA ARG A 170 -27.15 7.00 12.17
C ARG A 170 -25.66 7.07 12.46
N ALA A 171 -24.96 6.03 12.07
CA ALA A 171 -23.51 5.96 12.01
C ALA A 171 -23.05 6.42 10.63
N ARG A 172 -22.24 7.47 10.59
CA ARG A 172 -21.55 7.90 9.38
C ARG A 172 -20.13 7.35 9.41
N ILE A 173 -19.91 6.34 8.59
CA ILE A 173 -18.66 5.59 8.53
C ILE A 173 -17.84 6.11 7.36
N ARG A 174 -16.53 6.24 7.56
CA ARG A 174 -15.59 6.71 6.54
C ARG A 174 -14.30 5.90 6.65
N ASN A 175 -13.71 5.60 5.49
CA ASN A 175 -12.43 4.90 5.36
C ASN A 175 -12.40 3.51 6.03
N ALA A 176 -13.56 2.86 6.20
CA ALA A 176 -13.66 1.50 6.69
C ALA A 176 -14.03 0.55 5.53
N GLU A 177 -13.55 -0.68 5.60
CA GLU A 177 -13.85 -1.75 4.62
C GLU A 177 -15.29 -2.28 4.73
N SER A 178 -15.99 -1.94 5.82
CA SER A 178 -17.34 -2.39 6.16
C SER A 178 -18.14 -1.24 6.77
N ASP A 179 -19.46 -1.28 6.62
CA ASP A 179 -20.41 -0.34 7.20
C ASP A 179 -21.17 -0.92 8.42
N ARG A 180 -20.72 -2.08 8.93
CA ARG A 180 -21.34 -2.77 10.04
C ARG A 180 -20.96 -2.16 11.38
N VAL A 181 -21.95 -2.00 12.26
CA VAL A 181 -21.77 -1.35 13.55
C VAL A 181 -22.44 -2.07 14.70
N THR A 182 -21.83 -1.98 15.88
CA THR A 182 -22.44 -2.40 17.14
C THR A 182 -22.97 -1.17 17.87
N TRP A 183 -24.27 -1.18 18.18
CA TRP A 183 -24.92 -0.15 18.99
C TRP A 183 -24.90 -0.52 20.46
N LEU A 184 -24.48 0.41 21.32
CA LEU A 184 -24.50 0.24 22.77
C LEU A 184 -25.22 1.41 23.44
N PHE A 185 -26.14 1.10 24.34
CA PHE A 185 -26.85 2.05 25.18
C PHE A 185 -26.48 1.75 26.63
N ASN A 186 -25.81 2.69 27.31
CA ASN A 186 -25.17 2.47 28.61
C ASN A 186 -24.26 1.22 28.63
N GLY A 187 -23.50 1.03 27.55
CA GLY A 187 -22.56 -0.08 27.41
C GLY A 187 -23.19 -1.46 27.13
N SER A 188 -24.52 -1.54 26.96
CA SER A 188 -25.22 -2.77 26.64
C SER A 188 -25.80 -2.74 25.22
N THR A 189 -25.71 -3.85 24.50
CA THR A 189 -26.30 -3.99 23.17
C THR A 189 -27.82 -4.23 23.29
N PRO A 190 -28.68 -3.44 22.63
CA PRO A 190 -30.11 -3.70 22.60
C PRO A 190 -30.45 -5.07 22.00
N THR A 191 -31.50 -5.73 22.49
CA THR A 191 -31.90 -7.06 22.01
C THR A 191 -32.37 -7.06 20.55
N ASP A 192 -32.88 -5.92 20.06
CA ASP A 192 -33.32 -5.71 18.69
C ASP A 192 -32.25 -5.05 17.80
N ALA A 193 -31.04 -4.83 18.34
CA ALA A 193 -29.96 -4.23 17.57
C ALA A 193 -29.51 -5.19 16.47
N THR A 194 -29.38 -4.64 15.27
CA THR A 194 -28.73 -5.27 14.11
C THR A 194 -27.40 -4.56 13.85
N ASP A 195 -26.54 -5.17 13.03
CA ASP A 195 -25.27 -4.56 12.62
C ASP A 195 -25.44 -3.38 11.64
N ALA A 196 -26.66 -2.90 11.40
CA ALA A 196 -26.95 -1.85 10.44
C ALA A 196 -26.46 -0.46 10.91
N PRO A 197 -26.05 0.41 9.98
CA PRO A 197 -25.57 1.78 10.28
C PRO A 197 -26.66 2.74 10.76
N SER A 198 -27.89 2.26 10.96
CA SER A 198 -28.98 3.04 11.55
C SER A 198 -29.74 2.21 12.57
N TYR A 199 -30.11 2.85 13.68
CA TYR A 199 -30.90 2.23 14.74
C TYR A 199 -31.99 3.18 15.21
N ILE A 200 -33.18 2.65 15.49
CA ILE A 200 -34.30 3.42 16.04
C ILE A 200 -34.40 3.11 17.53
N TYR A 201 -34.04 4.07 18.36
CA TYR A 201 -34.17 3.94 19.80
C TYR A 201 -35.61 4.17 20.23
N ARG A 202 -36.11 3.26 21.07
CA ARG A 202 -37.39 3.35 21.77
C ARG A 202 -37.14 3.19 23.27
N PRO A 203 -37.55 4.15 24.11
CA PRO A 203 -37.43 4.01 25.56
C PRO A 203 -38.34 2.90 26.08
N ALA A 204 -38.08 2.46 27.31
CA ALA A 204 -39.01 1.61 28.04
C ALA A 204 -40.39 2.28 28.17
N THR A 205 -41.42 1.49 28.51
CA THR A 205 -42.80 1.98 28.62
C THR A 205 -42.91 3.15 29.60
N SER A 206 -42.24 3.07 30.75
CA SER A 206 -42.25 4.07 31.80
C SER A 206 -40.93 4.04 32.58
N GLY A 207 -40.56 5.15 33.22
CA GLY A 207 -39.35 5.23 34.04
C GLY A 207 -39.13 6.61 34.66
N SER A 208 -38.00 6.78 35.33
CA SER A 208 -37.54 8.08 35.85
C SER A 208 -36.62 8.77 34.84
N ASP A 209 -36.56 10.09 34.89
CA ASP A 209 -35.69 10.88 34.00
C ASP A 209 -34.24 10.36 34.08
N THR A 210 -33.66 10.05 32.94
CA THR A 210 -32.35 9.38 32.86
C THR A 210 -31.53 9.90 31.68
N VAL A 211 -30.22 9.78 31.84
CA VAL A 211 -29.23 10.12 30.82
C VAL A 211 -28.59 8.82 30.37
N ILE A 212 -28.68 8.54 29.08
CA ILE A 212 -28.13 7.35 28.45
C ILE A 212 -26.92 7.76 27.62
N THR A 213 -25.81 7.06 27.82
CA THR A 213 -24.66 7.15 26.91
C THR A 213 -24.93 6.27 25.71
N VAL A 214 -25.02 6.88 24.53
CA VAL A 214 -25.16 6.17 23.26
C VAL A 214 -23.78 6.05 22.67
N GLU A 215 -23.39 4.83 22.34
CA GLU A 215 -22.11 4.53 21.73
C GLU A 215 -22.34 3.67 20.49
N VAL A 216 -21.57 3.94 19.44
CA VAL A 216 -21.55 3.15 18.23
C VAL A 216 -20.11 2.79 17.91
N ARG A 217 -19.85 1.51 17.60
CA ARG A 217 -18.52 0.98 17.26
C ARG A 217 -18.56 0.28 15.92
N LEU A 218 -17.46 0.27 15.18
CA LEU A 218 -17.32 -0.66 14.05
C LEU A 218 -17.22 -2.11 14.56
N VAL A 219 -17.79 -3.04 13.80
CA VAL A 219 -17.75 -4.47 14.15
C VAL A 219 -16.35 -5.05 13.97
N GLU A 220 -15.68 -4.68 12.87
CA GLU A 220 -14.38 -5.20 12.46
C GLU A 220 -13.21 -4.55 13.21
N ASP A 221 -13.40 -3.32 13.70
CA ASP A 221 -12.45 -2.62 14.57
C ASP A 221 -13.19 -1.86 15.69
N PRO A 222 -13.44 -2.52 16.84
CA PRO A 222 -14.15 -1.92 17.96
C PRO A 222 -13.41 -0.75 18.63
N SER A 223 -12.14 -0.49 18.29
CA SER A 223 -11.42 0.69 18.78
C SER A 223 -11.88 1.98 18.11
N VAL A 224 -12.52 1.87 16.94
CA VAL A 224 -13.16 2.98 16.23
C VAL A 224 -14.59 3.10 16.72
N TYR A 225 -14.82 4.08 17.58
CA TYR A 225 -16.12 4.33 18.16
C TYR A 225 -16.41 5.82 18.29
N ASP A 226 -17.68 6.12 18.46
CA ASP A 226 -18.13 7.46 18.76
C ASP A 226 -19.27 7.44 19.78
N ARG A 227 -19.39 8.54 20.55
CA ARG A 227 -20.34 8.67 21.65
C ARG A 227 -21.23 9.90 21.51
N GLY A 228 -22.41 9.77 22.09
CA GLY A 228 -23.42 10.80 22.23
C GLY A 228 -24.22 10.60 23.50
N ILE A 229 -25.14 11.53 23.74
CA ILE A 229 -25.97 11.59 24.93
C ILE A 229 -27.44 11.55 24.51
N LEU A 230 -28.21 10.74 25.22
CA LEU A 230 -29.66 10.68 25.08
C LEU A 230 -30.29 11.01 26.42
N HIS A 231 -31.14 12.03 26.45
CA HIS A 231 -32.01 12.30 27.60
C HIS A 231 -33.34 11.59 27.39
N VAL A 232 -33.73 10.76 28.35
CA VAL A 232 -35.06 10.17 28.39
C VAL A 232 -35.80 10.80 29.56
N VAL A 233 -36.89 11.51 29.29
CA VAL A 233 -37.54 12.38 30.27
C VAL A 233 -39.04 12.14 30.33
N ASN A 234 -39.64 12.42 31.50
CA ASN A 234 -41.08 12.50 31.67
C ASN A 234 -41.55 13.93 31.45
N TYR A 235 -42.59 14.07 30.64
CA TYR A 235 -43.28 15.34 30.49
C TYR A 235 -44.06 15.67 31.76
N ARG A 236 -43.86 16.87 32.31
CA ARG A 236 -44.61 17.40 33.45
C ARG A 236 -45.29 18.67 32.99
N TRP A 237 -46.60 18.62 32.82
CA TRP A 237 -47.37 19.79 32.44
C TRP A 237 -47.46 20.74 33.65
N PRO A 238 -47.05 22.02 33.51
CA PRO A 238 -47.04 22.96 34.63
C PRO A 238 -48.43 23.50 35.03
N GLY A 239 -49.51 23.09 34.34
CA GLY A 239 -50.84 23.67 34.54
C GLY A 239 -51.05 24.98 33.78
N ILE A 240 -52.31 25.43 33.71
CA ILE A 240 -52.63 26.85 33.47
C ILE A 240 -52.63 27.50 34.85
N ILE A 241 -51.72 28.46 35.07
CA ILE A 241 -51.78 29.30 36.27
C ILE A 241 -52.87 30.33 35.99
N GLU A 242 -54.08 30.12 36.48
CA GLU A 242 -55.07 31.20 36.55
C GLU A 242 -54.64 32.08 37.74
N GLU A 243 -54.06 33.25 37.47
CA GLU A 243 -53.88 34.29 38.48
C GLU A 243 -55.28 34.80 38.87
N GLU A 244 -55.71 34.50 40.10
CA GLU A 244 -56.91 35.06 40.74
C GLU A 244 -56.70 36.54 41.13
#